data_AF-A0A6B2TD94-F1
#
_entry.id   AF-A0A6B2TD94-F1
#
_cell.length_a   1.000
_cell.length_b   1.000
_cell.length_c   1.000
_cell.angle_alpha   90.00
_cell.angle_beta   90.00
_cell.angle_gamma   90.00
#
_symmetry.space_group_name_H-M   'P 1'
#
loop_
_entity.id
_entity.type
_entity.pdbx_description
1 polymer ?
#
loop_
_entity_poly.entity_id
_entity_poly.type
_entity_poly.pdbx_seq_one_letter_code
_entity_poly.pdbx_strand_id
1 'polypeptide(L)'
;RRRPLTRTAAVLLGLPVVGITVAAFGASSAATGVAGAARYLQIFVLVPAAVLMLVRDAHHFRLLAWSFVGLGLWQGVIGVHQNLTGTGASYMGEDIRAVGTFGSTDVMGMATVVSYGLVCAMALAFRPHVPRQRTVAVVCAGLLTVPLALSFSRGAWIATAAACAVVL
;
A
#
# COMPACT_ATOMS: atom_id res chain seq x y z
N ARG A 1 26.40 -15.57 1.33
CA ARG A 1 26.85 -14.44 2.19
C ARG A 1 25.70 -14.04 3.10
N ARG A 2 25.82 -14.20 4.43
CA ARG A 2 24.82 -13.69 5.39
C ARG A 2 25.01 -12.18 5.50
N ARG A 3 23.97 -11.40 5.20
CA ARG A 3 23.91 -9.96 5.53
C ARG A 3 22.95 -9.81 6.70
N PRO A 4 23.45 -9.70 7.94
CA PRO A 4 22.57 -9.47 9.09
C PRO A 4 21.84 -8.14 8.91
N LEU A 5 20.65 -8.02 9.50
CA LEU A 5 19.94 -6.74 9.60
C LEU A 5 20.87 -5.69 10.19
N THR A 6 20.81 -4.46 9.68
CA THR A 6 21.46 -3.33 10.34
C THR A 6 20.84 -3.16 11.73
N ARG A 7 21.61 -2.60 12.68
CA ARG A 7 21.09 -2.33 14.04
C ARG A 7 19.80 -1.50 14.00
N THR A 8 19.76 -0.49 13.14
CA THR A 8 18.57 0.35 12.95
C THR A 8 17.37 -0.47 12.46
N ALA A 9 17.54 -1.33 11.46
CA ALA A 9 16.46 -2.18 10.97
C ALA A 9 15.97 -3.16 12.03
N ALA A 10 16.89 -3.74 12.81
CA ALA A 10 16.54 -4.62 13.92
C ALA A 10 15.73 -3.89 15.01
N VAL A 11 16.11 -2.65 15.36
CA VAL A 11 15.37 -1.83 16.34
C VAL A 11 13.99 -1.46 15.80
N LEU A 12 13.90 -0.95 14.56
CA LEU A 12 12.63 -0.54 13.96
C LEU A 12 11.65 -1.71 13.82
N LEU A 13 12.13 -2.91 13.47
CA LEU A 13 11.31 -4.12 13.40
C LEU A 13 11.02 -4.72 14.78
N GLY A 14 11.88 -4.52 15.76
CA GLY A 14 11.71 -5.01 17.13
C GLY A 14 10.71 -4.21 17.96
N LEU A 15 10.61 -2.89 17.74
CA LEU A 15 9.68 -2.02 18.49
C LEU A 15 8.21 -2.47 18.39
N PRO A 16 7.65 -2.79 17.20
CA PRO A 16 6.29 -3.33 17.11
C PRO A 16 6.09 -4.63 17.89
N VAL A 17 7.10 -5.51 17.99
CA VAL A 17 6.99 -6.77 18.73
C VAL A 17 6.63 -6.50 20.19
N VAL A 18 7.28 -5.52 20.81
CA VAL A 18 7.01 -5.12 22.21
C VAL A 18 5.59 -4.60 22.36
N GLY A 19 5.17 -3.67 21.50
CA GLY A 19 3.81 -3.13 21.55
C GLY A 19 2.73 -4.19 21.35
N ILE A 20 2.92 -5.10 20.40
CA ILE A 20 1.98 -6.18 20.09
C ILE A 20 1.90 -7.18 21.25
N THR A 21 3.03 -7.55 21.84
CA THR A 21 3.04 -8.47 22.99
C THR A 21 2.39 -7.85 24.21
N VAL A 22 2.66 -6.59 24.52
CA VAL A 22 1.96 -5.85 25.59
C VAL A 22 0.45 -5.80 25.33
N ALA A 23 0.03 -5.48 24.10
CA ALA A 23 -1.38 -5.45 23.73
C ALA A 23 -2.06 -6.82 23.87
N ALA A 24 -1.35 -7.91 23.56
CA ALA A 24 -1.88 -9.27 23.69
C ALA A 24 -2.18 -9.65 25.14
N PHE A 25 -1.38 -9.19 26.10
CA PHE A 25 -1.67 -9.38 27.53
C PHE A 25 -2.92 -8.61 28.00
N GLY A 26 -3.31 -7.54 27.30
CA GLY A 26 -4.53 -6.80 27.56
C GLY A 26 -5.79 -7.39 26.91
N ALA A 27 -5.68 -8.52 26.20
CA ALA A 27 -6.82 -9.12 25.51
C ALA A 27 -7.84 -9.76 26.49
N SER A 28 -9.11 -9.80 26.08
CA SER A 28 -10.20 -10.40 26.86
C SER A 28 -10.07 -11.91 27.07
N SER A 29 -9.25 -12.59 26.26
CA SER A 29 -8.91 -14.00 26.42
C SER A 29 -7.53 -14.30 25.84
N ALA A 30 -6.90 -15.38 26.30
CA ALA A 30 -5.63 -15.85 25.75
C ALA A 30 -5.73 -16.19 24.26
N ALA A 31 -6.84 -16.81 23.82
CA ALA A 31 -7.05 -17.16 22.42
C ALA A 31 -7.09 -15.91 21.52
N THR A 32 -7.81 -14.86 21.96
CA THR A 32 -7.87 -13.58 21.25
C THR A 32 -6.49 -12.89 21.23
N GLY A 33 -5.77 -12.91 22.35
CA GLY A 33 -4.43 -12.34 22.45
C GLY A 33 -3.44 -13.01 21.49
N VAL A 34 -3.40 -14.35 21.46
CA VAL A 34 -2.51 -15.10 20.58
C VAL A 34 -2.86 -14.90 19.10
N ALA A 35 -4.14 -14.97 18.73
CA ALA A 35 -4.58 -14.77 17.35
C ALA A 35 -4.27 -13.35 16.84
N GLY A 36 -4.53 -12.33 17.68
CA GLY A 36 -4.19 -10.95 17.40
C GLY A 36 -2.68 -10.74 17.26
N ALA A 37 -1.90 -11.28 18.20
CA ALA A 37 -0.43 -11.19 18.16
C ALA A 37 0.14 -11.82 16.89
N ALA A 38 -0.31 -13.01 16.51
CA ALA A 38 0.14 -13.67 15.28
C ALA A 38 -0.13 -12.81 14.04
N ARG A 39 -1.35 -12.27 13.91
CA ARG A 39 -1.74 -11.40 12.80
C ARG A 39 -0.90 -10.13 12.74
N TYR A 40 -0.72 -9.45 13.87
CA TYR A 40 0.01 -8.19 13.89
C TYR A 40 1.53 -8.36 13.74
N LEU A 41 2.11 -9.44 14.28
CA LEU A 41 3.51 -9.80 14.03
C LEU A 41 3.73 -10.11 12.55
N GLN A 42 2.80 -10.82 11.92
CA GLN A 42 2.85 -11.07 10.49
C GLN A 42 2.88 -9.77 9.68
N ILE A 43 1.95 -8.86 9.95
CA ILE A 43 1.76 -7.62 9.19
C ILE A 43 2.91 -6.62 9.40
N PHE A 44 3.30 -6.39 10.66
CA PHE A 44 4.22 -5.30 11.01
C PHE A 44 5.69 -5.72 11.15
N VAL A 45 5.98 -7.02 11.28
CA VAL A 45 7.34 -7.49 11.57
C VAL A 45 7.81 -8.48 10.52
N LEU A 46 7.12 -9.62 10.39
CA LEU A 46 7.60 -10.74 9.57
C LEU A 46 7.58 -10.42 8.08
N VAL A 47 6.47 -9.86 7.57
CA VAL A 47 6.38 -9.47 6.15
C VAL A 47 7.37 -8.35 5.80
N PRO A 48 7.45 -7.23 6.54
CA PRO A 48 8.46 -6.19 6.27
C PRO A 48 9.90 -6.72 6.34
N ALA A 49 10.23 -7.56 7.33
CA ALA A 49 11.55 -8.17 7.44
C ALA A 49 11.86 -9.07 6.24
N ALA A 50 10.90 -9.88 5.79
CA ALA A 50 11.06 -10.72 4.61
C ALA A 50 11.30 -9.89 3.35
N VAL A 51 10.54 -8.79 3.15
CA VAL A 51 10.74 -7.87 2.02
C VAL A 51 12.14 -7.25 2.05
N LEU A 52 12.60 -6.76 3.20
CA LEU A 52 13.95 -6.20 3.36
C LEU A 52 15.06 -7.22 3.06
N MET A 53 14.83 -8.49 3.35
CA MET A 53 15.77 -9.59 3.08
C MET A 53 15.77 -10.04 1.61
N LEU A 54 14.60 -10.00 0.95
CA LEU A 54 14.41 -10.50 -0.41
C LEU A 54 14.73 -9.46 -1.48
N VAL A 55 14.48 -8.17 -1.22
CA VAL A 55 14.78 -7.09 -2.17
C VAL A 55 16.28 -6.75 -2.09
N ARG A 56 17.06 -7.35 -2.99
CA ARG A 56 18.53 -7.31 -2.92
C ARG A 56 19.18 -6.12 -3.63
N ASP A 57 18.50 -5.60 -4.64
CA ASP A 57 19.04 -4.57 -5.52
C ASP A 57 17.94 -3.70 -6.14
N ALA A 58 18.38 -2.65 -6.84
CA ALA A 58 17.51 -1.71 -7.53
C ALA A 58 16.73 -2.32 -8.71
N HIS A 59 17.07 -3.53 -9.17
CA HIS A 59 16.29 -4.24 -10.18
C HIS A 59 15.07 -4.90 -9.54
N HIS A 60 15.25 -5.66 -8.46
CA HIS A 60 14.15 -6.26 -7.70
C HIS A 60 13.16 -5.20 -7.21
N PHE A 61 13.68 -4.08 -6.68
CA PHE A 61 12.83 -2.96 -6.27
C PHE A 61 11.99 -2.42 -7.43
N ARG A 62 12.60 -2.19 -8.61
CA ARG A 62 11.88 -1.69 -9.79
C ARG A 62 10.80 -2.64 -10.26
N LEU A 63 11.10 -3.94 -10.30
CA LEU A 63 10.12 -4.94 -10.72
C LEU A 63 8.90 -4.88 -9.81
N LEU A 64 9.13 -4.91 -8.49
CA LEU A 64 8.05 -4.84 -7.50
C LEU A 64 7.27 -3.51 -7.60
N ALA A 65 7.96 -2.38 -7.71
CA ALA A 65 7.32 -1.07 -7.85
C ALA A 65 6.46 -0.97 -9.11
N TRP A 66 6.96 -1.43 -10.27
CA TRP A 66 6.16 -1.47 -11.49
C TRP A 66 4.99 -2.45 -11.41
N SER A 67 5.13 -3.56 -10.69
CA SER A 67 4.00 -4.47 -10.42
C SER A 67 2.90 -3.79 -9.61
N PHE A 68 3.25 -3.02 -8.56
CA PHE A 68 2.27 -2.25 -7.80
C PHE A 68 1.62 -1.14 -8.65
N VAL A 69 2.39 -0.47 -9.51
CA VAL A 69 1.83 0.51 -10.46
C VAL A 69 0.84 -0.15 -11.42
N GLY A 70 1.23 -1.27 -12.04
CA GLY A 70 0.36 -2.01 -12.96
C GLY A 70 -0.92 -2.51 -12.29
N LEU A 71 -0.81 -3.07 -11.08
CA LEU A 71 -1.95 -3.52 -10.31
C LEU A 71 -2.86 -2.35 -9.90
N GLY A 72 -2.28 -1.23 -9.48
CA GLY A 72 -3.00 0.00 -9.17
C GLY A 72 -3.76 0.54 -10.38
N LEU A 73 -3.14 0.56 -11.56
CA LEU A 73 -3.78 1.01 -12.80
C LEU A 73 -4.93 0.09 -13.18
N TRP A 74 -4.73 -1.24 -13.09
CA TRP A 74 -5.78 -2.22 -13.36
C TRP A 74 -7.00 -2.02 -12.44
N GLN A 75 -6.77 -1.98 -11.14
CA GLN A 75 -7.83 -1.75 -10.15
C GLN A 75 -8.48 -0.38 -10.32
N GLY A 76 -7.69 0.63 -10.67
CA GLY A 76 -8.16 1.98 -10.95
C GLY A 76 -9.05 2.08 -12.17
N VAL A 77 -8.70 1.42 -13.28
CA VAL A 77 -9.53 1.38 -14.49
C VAL A 77 -10.89 0.74 -14.20
N ILE A 78 -10.92 -0.38 -13.47
CA ILE A 78 -12.17 -1.00 -13.03
C ILE A 78 -12.97 -0.05 -12.14
N GLY A 79 -12.31 0.63 -11.20
CA GLY A 79 -12.94 1.62 -10.33
C GLY A 79 -13.53 2.82 -11.07
N VAL A 80 -12.83 3.34 -12.09
CA VAL A 80 -13.33 4.42 -12.95
C VAL A 80 -14.53 3.94 -13.75
N HIS A 81 -14.47 2.74 -14.33
CA HIS A 81 -15.61 2.15 -15.03
C HIS A 81 -16.82 2.00 -14.11
N GLN A 82 -16.62 1.51 -12.88
CA GLN A 82 -17.68 1.41 -11.87
C GLN A 82 -18.36 2.74 -11.60
N ASN A 83 -17.57 3.79 -11.36
CA ASN A 83 -18.08 5.14 -11.15
C ASN A 83 -18.88 5.66 -12.35
N LEU A 84 -18.37 5.50 -13.58
CA LEU A 84 -19.02 6.00 -14.79
C LEU A 84 -20.31 5.25 -15.15
N THR A 85 -20.41 3.98 -14.79
CA THR A 85 -21.55 3.11 -15.11
C THR A 85 -22.56 2.96 -13.98
N GLY A 86 -22.32 3.57 -12.81
CA GLY A 86 -23.17 3.40 -11.63
C GLY A 86 -23.16 1.97 -11.08
N THR A 87 -22.03 1.27 -11.21
CA THR A 87 -21.84 -0.11 -10.70
C THR A 87 -20.83 -0.17 -9.55
N GLY A 88 -20.53 0.98 -8.94
CA GLY A 88 -19.67 1.08 -7.78
C GLY A 88 -20.36 0.70 -6.48
N ALA A 89 -19.72 0.99 -5.36
CA ALA A 89 -20.37 0.91 -4.05
C ALA A 89 -21.18 2.18 -3.77
N SER A 90 -22.21 2.05 -2.95
CA SER A 90 -23.01 3.20 -2.52
C SER A 90 -22.18 4.22 -1.73
N TYR A 91 -22.27 5.48 -2.13
CA TYR A 91 -21.74 6.63 -1.43
C TYR A 91 -22.74 7.78 -1.52
N MET A 92 -23.20 8.25 -0.35
CA MET A 92 -24.28 9.26 -0.26
C MET A 92 -25.57 8.86 -0.99
N GLY A 93 -25.86 7.55 -1.07
CA GLY A 93 -27.07 7.02 -1.71
C GLY A 93 -26.93 6.69 -3.19
N GLU A 94 -25.77 6.93 -3.81
CA GLU A 94 -25.51 6.64 -5.22
C GLU A 94 -24.39 5.60 -5.38
N ASP A 95 -24.52 4.67 -6.34
CA ASP A 95 -23.56 3.58 -6.60
C ASP A 95 -22.34 4.04 -7.43
N ILE A 96 -21.70 5.12 -6.97
CA ILE A 96 -20.64 5.84 -7.68
C ILE A 96 -19.25 5.58 -7.11
N ARG A 97 -19.12 4.98 -5.92
CA ARG A 97 -17.80 4.82 -5.29
C ARG A 97 -17.00 3.74 -5.99
N ALA A 98 -15.84 4.12 -6.51
CA ALA A 98 -14.90 3.19 -7.09
C ALA A 98 -14.37 2.22 -6.02
N VAL A 99 -14.45 0.91 -6.28
CA VAL A 99 -13.99 -0.15 -5.35
C VAL A 99 -13.16 -1.25 -6.03
N GLY A 100 -12.95 -1.14 -7.35
CA GLY A 100 -12.18 -2.12 -8.11
C GLY A 100 -12.79 -3.52 -7.99
N THR A 101 -11.96 -4.55 -7.93
CA THR A 101 -12.42 -5.94 -7.77
C THR A 101 -12.74 -6.31 -6.32
N PHE A 102 -12.58 -5.41 -5.36
CA PHE A 102 -12.79 -5.68 -3.93
C PHE A 102 -14.28 -5.64 -3.54
N GLY A 103 -15.07 -4.85 -4.25
CA GLY A 103 -16.51 -4.72 -4.00
C GLY A 103 -16.87 -3.89 -2.77
N SER A 104 -18.16 -3.87 -2.43
CA SER A 104 -18.71 -3.03 -1.35
C SER A 104 -18.39 -3.53 0.06
N THR A 105 -17.97 -4.78 0.22
CA THR A 105 -17.57 -5.34 1.52
C THR A 105 -16.15 -4.91 1.93
N ASP A 106 -15.32 -4.52 0.97
CA ASP A 106 -13.97 -3.98 1.19
C ASP A 106 -13.74 -2.71 0.35
N VAL A 107 -14.48 -1.66 0.69
CA VAL A 107 -14.46 -0.36 -0.02
C VAL A 107 -13.12 0.36 0.02
N MET A 108 -12.19 -0.05 0.90
CA MET A 108 -10.87 0.56 1.04
C MET A 108 -9.79 -0.21 0.26
N GLY A 109 -10.06 -1.44 -0.16
CA GLY A 109 -9.09 -2.30 -0.84
C GLY A 109 -8.50 -1.66 -2.09
N MET A 110 -9.34 -1.20 -3.03
CA MET A 110 -8.87 -0.55 -4.25
C MET A 110 -8.10 0.74 -3.96
N ALA A 111 -8.63 1.60 -3.09
CA ALA A 111 -7.96 2.86 -2.73
C ALA A 111 -6.55 2.59 -2.16
N THR A 112 -6.40 1.56 -1.34
CA THR A 112 -5.12 1.13 -0.76
C THR A 112 -4.14 0.67 -1.84
N VAL A 113 -4.57 -0.19 -2.76
CA VAL A 113 -3.72 -0.69 -3.86
C VAL A 113 -3.32 0.44 -4.82
N VAL A 114 -4.25 1.33 -5.16
CA VAL A 114 -3.97 2.53 -5.98
C VAL A 114 -2.98 3.44 -5.27
N SER A 115 -3.12 3.64 -3.96
CA SER A 115 -2.18 4.43 -3.15
C SER A 115 -0.77 3.85 -3.18
N TYR A 116 -0.62 2.52 -3.03
CA TYR A 116 0.68 1.86 -3.16
C TYR A 116 1.27 2.03 -4.56
N GLY A 117 0.45 1.90 -5.60
CA GLY A 117 0.84 2.20 -6.98
C GLY A 117 1.34 3.64 -7.13
N LEU A 118 0.65 4.62 -6.55
CA LEU A 118 1.01 6.04 -6.63
C LEU A 118 2.35 6.32 -5.94
N VAL A 119 2.56 5.80 -4.73
CA VAL A 119 3.83 5.92 -4.00
C VAL A 119 4.96 5.26 -4.78
N CYS A 120 4.73 4.07 -5.36
CA CYS A 120 5.72 3.38 -6.18
C CYS A 120 6.06 4.16 -7.47
N ALA A 121 5.06 4.73 -8.14
CA ALA A 121 5.26 5.58 -9.31
C ALA A 121 6.10 6.81 -8.95
N MET A 122 5.81 7.44 -7.80
CA MET A 122 6.60 8.56 -7.31
C MET A 122 8.06 8.16 -7.06
N ALA A 123 8.29 7.08 -6.31
CA ALA A 123 9.64 6.55 -6.06
C ALA A 123 10.42 6.27 -7.36
N LEU A 124 9.74 5.74 -8.39
CA LEU A 124 10.32 5.47 -9.70
C LEU A 124 10.65 6.75 -10.49
N ALA A 125 9.88 7.83 -10.30
CA ALA A 125 10.05 9.11 -10.98
C ALA A 125 11.26 9.90 -10.47
N PHE A 126 11.58 9.79 -9.17
CA PHE A 126 12.73 10.49 -8.55
C PHE A 126 14.09 9.86 -8.83
N ARG A 127 14.12 8.75 -9.57
CA ARG A 127 15.38 8.07 -9.88
C ARG A 127 16.22 8.89 -10.88
N PRO A 128 17.47 9.24 -10.55
CA PRO A 128 18.33 10.02 -11.44
C PRO A 128 18.66 9.28 -12.74
N HIS A 129 18.89 10.04 -13.83
CA HIS A 129 19.50 9.59 -15.09
C HIS A 129 18.69 8.59 -15.96
N VAL A 130 17.36 8.51 -15.79
CA VAL A 130 16.48 7.69 -16.65
C VAL A 130 15.23 8.47 -17.12
N PRO A 131 15.38 9.40 -18.09
CA PRO A 131 14.32 10.36 -18.45
C PRO A 131 13.03 9.69 -18.94
N ARG A 132 13.13 8.64 -19.76
CA ARG A 132 11.95 7.91 -20.25
C ARG A 132 11.17 7.23 -19.11
N GLN A 133 11.87 6.60 -18.17
CA GLN A 133 11.24 5.98 -17.00
C GLN A 133 10.52 7.01 -16.16
N ARG A 134 11.16 8.17 -15.94
CA ARG A 134 10.58 9.28 -15.19
C ARG A 134 9.28 9.76 -15.82
N THR A 135 9.26 9.99 -17.13
CA THR A 135 8.03 10.43 -17.82
C THR A 135 6.91 9.42 -17.65
N VAL A 136 7.16 8.12 -17.88
CA VAL A 136 6.13 7.08 -17.71
C VAL A 136 5.64 7.03 -16.27
N ALA A 137 6.55 7.10 -15.30
CA ALA A 137 6.20 7.06 -13.88
C ALA A 137 5.35 8.26 -13.45
N VAL A 138 5.66 9.47 -13.94
CA VAL A 138 4.86 10.68 -13.68
C VAL A 138 3.46 10.56 -14.32
N VAL A 139 3.37 10.04 -15.54
CA VAL A 139 2.07 9.80 -16.19
C VAL A 139 1.25 8.79 -15.40
N CYS A 140 1.84 7.67 -14.99
CA CYS A 140 1.16 6.68 -14.15
C CYS A 140 0.71 7.29 -12.82
N ALA A 141 1.54 8.10 -12.18
CA ALA A 141 1.18 8.80 -10.95
C ALA A 141 -0.03 9.71 -11.17
N GLY A 142 -0.02 10.52 -12.23
CA GLY A 142 -1.16 11.34 -12.62
C GLY A 142 -2.43 10.52 -12.85
N LEU A 143 -2.35 9.43 -13.63
CA LEU A 143 -3.49 8.57 -13.91
C LEU A 143 -4.07 7.92 -12.64
N LEU A 144 -3.23 7.52 -11.69
CA LEU A 144 -3.66 6.89 -10.43
C LEU A 144 -4.38 7.87 -9.48
N THR A 145 -4.20 9.18 -9.62
CA THR A 145 -4.96 10.16 -8.83
C THR A 145 -6.45 10.15 -9.13
N VAL A 146 -6.85 9.82 -10.37
CA VAL A 146 -8.25 9.77 -10.79
C VAL A 146 -9.04 8.72 -10.00
N PRO A 147 -8.70 7.41 -10.05
CA PRO A 147 -9.41 6.40 -9.26
C PRO A 147 -9.28 6.63 -7.75
N LEU A 148 -8.18 7.22 -7.27
CA LEU A 148 -8.04 7.59 -5.86
C LEU A 148 -9.06 8.67 -5.46
N ALA A 149 -9.32 9.65 -6.31
CA ALA A 149 -10.37 10.64 -6.11
C ALA A 149 -11.77 9.99 -6.09
N LEU A 150 -12.04 9.13 -7.07
CA LEU A 150 -13.33 8.42 -7.21
C LEU A 150 -13.58 7.37 -6.12
N SER A 151 -12.57 7.03 -5.32
CA SER A 151 -12.74 6.21 -4.12
C SER A 151 -13.44 6.95 -2.97
N PHE A 152 -13.53 8.28 -3.06
CA PHE A 152 -14.08 9.20 -2.05
C PHE A 152 -13.48 9.02 -0.64
N SER A 153 -12.23 8.54 -0.56
CA SER A 153 -11.57 8.28 0.72
C SER A 153 -10.59 9.40 1.10
N ARG A 154 -11.03 10.30 1.98
CA ARG A 154 -10.17 11.36 2.56
C ARG A 154 -8.94 10.78 3.26
N GLY A 155 -9.12 9.67 3.98
CA GLY A 155 -8.03 8.99 4.67
C GLY A 155 -6.96 8.45 3.71
N ALA A 156 -7.37 7.90 2.57
CA ALA A 156 -6.44 7.42 1.57
C ALA A 156 -5.58 8.55 0.98
N TRP A 157 -6.18 9.73 0.73
CA TRP A 157 -5.44 10.90 0.26
C TRP A 157 -4.38 11.38 1.26
N ILE A 158 -4.75 11.53 2.53
CA ILE A 158 -3.84 11.99 3.58
C ILE A 158 -2.69 10.99 3.76
N ALA A 159 -3.02 9.69 3.86
CA ALA A 159 -2.02 8.65 4.03
C ALA A 159 -1.06 8.57 2.83
N THR A 160 -1.57 8.70 1.61
CA THR A 160 -0.75 8.65 0.40
C THR A 160 0.14 9.87 0.27
N ALA A 161 -0.37 11.06 0.59
CA ALA A 161 0.43 12.28 0.60
C ALA A 161 1.57 12.20 1.62
N ALA A 162 1.27 11.72 2.84
CA ALA A 162 2.28 11.49 3.87
C ALA A 162 3.33 10.46 3.43
N ALA A 163 2.90 9.35 2.84
CA ALA A 163 3.81 8.32 2.34
C ALA A 163 4.69 8.84 1.20
N CYS A 164 4.14 9.59 0.25
CA CYS A 164 4.93 10.25 -0.80
C CYS A 164 5.95 11.22 -0.17
N ALA A 165 5.56 12.06 0.80
CA ALA A 165 6.48 13.00 1.45
C ALA A 165 7.65 12.31 2.17
N VAL A 166 7.47 11.08 2.68
CA VAL A 166 8.55 10.28 3.28
C VAL A 166 9.49 9.69 2.24
N VAL A 167 8.99 9.42 1.02
CA VAL A 167 9.75 8.79 -0.08
C VAL A 167 10.50 9.83 -0.94
N LEU A 168 10.06 11.09 -0.92
CA LEU A 168 10.68 12.24 -1.56
C LEU A 168 11.93 12.72 -0.80
#